data_AF-A0A6F8ZX95-F1
#
_entry.id   AF-A0A6F8ZX95-F1
#
_cell.length_a   1.000
_cell.length_b   1.000
_cell.length_c   1.000
_cell.angle_alpha   90.00
_cell.angle_beta   90.00
_cell.angle_gamma   90.00
#
_symmetry.space_group_name_H-M   'P 1'
#
loop_
_entity.id
_entity.type
_entity.pdbx_description
1 polymer ?
#
loop_
_entity_poly.entity_id
_entity_poly.type
_entity_poly.pdbx_seq_one_letter_code
_entity_poly.pdbx_strand_id
1 'polypeptide(L)'
;MLQGLYGSLDRDKPLIRLPFTHFAVGTVLLALTGLIACLVISLMFHFDESTYTHCQVPNYLPSISASISLVPERYIWRFCIGLHSAPRFLVAAAYFSFYRGRFAKSFPDLALSGLALIAALAENVGLLLLTYNGFITFTACSLLHMLITCRLWQVIKKFSLNPEEFTSFRWKVRLFLFNVSCFYTLFALCEYLVVLSNMAFHMTAFWDFGNKEVMVTTPTEDKHY
;
A
#
# COMPACT_ATOMS: atom_id res chain seq x y z
N MET A 1 -11.75 54.44 -17.00
CA MET A 1 -12.55 53.30 -16.50
C MET A 1 -11.60 52.20 -16.04
N LEU A 2 -11.18 52.29 -14.78
CA LEU A 2 -10.79 51.11 -14.00
C LEU A 2 -12.07 50.29 -13.75
N GLN A 3 -12.05 48.97 -13.98
CA GLN A 3 -12.65 47.88 -13.17
C GLN A 3 -12.72 46.62 -14.06
N GLY A 4 -11.88 45.62 -13.82
CA GLY A 4 -12.05 44.32 -14.50
C GLY A 4 -10.91 43.31 -14.37
N LEU A 5 -9.69 43.74 -14.08
CA LEU A 5 -8.52 42.85 -14.13
C LEU A 5 -8.15 42.15 -12.80
N TYR A 6 -9.05 42.14 -11.80
CA TYR A 6 -8.78 41.58 -10.47
C TYR A 6 -9.59 40.32 -10.12
N GLY A 7 -10.38 39.79 -11.06
CA GLY A 7 -11.35 38.72 -10.78
C GLY A 7 -10.92 37.27 -11.09
N SER A 8 -9.73 37.02 -11.67
CA SER A 8 -9.40 35.69 -12.21
C SER A 8 -8.20 34.97 -11.59
N LEU A 9 -7.57 35.51 -10.55
CA LEU A 9 -6.37 34.91 -9.94
C LEU A 9 -6.63 34.11 -8.65
N ASP A 10 -7.87 34.10 -8.15
CA ASP A 10 -8.24 33.41 -6.92
C ASP A 10 -9.10 32.15 -7.13
N ARG A 11 -9.36 31.77 -8.40
CA ARG A 11 -10.28 30.68 -8.76
C ARG A 11 -9.66 29.27 -8.75
N ASP A 12 -8.35 29.16 -8.58
CA ASP A 12 -7.61 27.89 -8.59
C ASP A 12 -6.84 27.64 -7.29
N LYS A 13 -7.33 28.16 -6.16
CA LYS A 13 -6.79 27.77 -4.86
C LYS A 13 -7.33 26.38 -4.52
N PRO A 14 -6.49 25.34 -4.46
CA PRO A 14 -6.96 24.04 -4.02
C PRO A 14 -7.41 24.11 -2.57
N LEU A 15 -8.53 23.46 -2.29
CA LEU A 15 -9.15 23.40 -0.98
C LEU A 15 -8.21 22.75 0.05
N ILE A 16 -7.50 21.72 -0.38
CA ILE A 16 -6.56 20.96 0.45
C ILE A 16 -5.34 20.60 -0.40
N ARG A 17 -4.13 20.91 0.09
CA ARG A 17 -2.85 20.41 -0.41
C ARG A 17 -2.21 19.54 0.65
N LEU A 18 -1.98 18.27 0.33
CA LEU A 18 -1.27 17.36 1.21
C LEU A 18 -0.06 16.79 0.47
N PRO A 19 1.15 16.87 1.04
CA PRO A 19 2.30 16.21 0.44
C PRO A 19 2.05 14.71 0.39
N PHE A 20 2.28 14.10 -0.78
CA PHE A 20 1.99 12.67 -1.02
C PHE A 20 2.75 11.77 -0.03
N THR A 21 3.93 12.21 0.40
CA THR A 21 4.77 11.53 1.38
C THR A 21 4.07 11.33 2.72
N HIS A 22 3.49 12.38 3.30
CA HIS A 22 2.82 12.30 4.60
C HIS A 22 1.57 11.43 4.52
N PHE A 23 0.86 11.52 3.40
CA PHE A 23 -0.29 10.67 3.11
C PHE A 23 0.09 9.18 3.06
N ALA A 24 1.16 8.84 2.34
CA ALA A 24 1.65 7.46 2.25
C ALA A 24 2.15 6.93 3.60
N VAL A 25 2.92 7.73 4.35
CA VAL A 25 3.45 7.36 5.68
C VAL A 25 2.30 7.15 6.67
N GLY A 26 1.36 8.09 6.76
CA GLY A 26 0.20 7.99 7.66
C GLY A 26 -0.65 6.76 7.38
N THR A 27 -0.82 6.43 6.10
CA THR A 27 -1.51 5.20 5.65
C THR A 27 -0.83 3.96 6.23
N VAL A 28 0.49 3.80 6.02
CA VAL A 28 1.21 2.63 6.52
C VAL A 28 1.21 2.54 8.05
N LEU A 29 1.40 3.66 8.74
CA LEU A 29 1.39 3.71 10.21
C LEU A 29 0.04 3.30 10.80
N LEU A 30 -1.06 3.62 10.12
CA LEU A 30 -2.40 3.22 10.56
C LEU A 30 -2.57 1.70 10.53
N ALA A 31 -2.14 1.04 9.44
CA ALA A 31 -2.18 -0.42 9.34
C ALA A 31 -1.24 -1.09 10.35
N LEU A 32 -0.04 -0.54 10.54
CA LEU A 32 0.94 -1.03 11.52
C LEU A 32 0.40 -0.95 12.95
N THR A 33 -0.23 0.17 13.30
CA THR A 33 -0.83 0.37 14.63
C THR A 33 -1.98 -0.61 14.87
N GLY A 34 -2.83 -0.82 13.86
CA GLY A 34 -3.88 -1.83 13.92
C GLY A 34 -3.34 -3.23 14.16
N LEU A 35 -2.27 -3.63 13.44
CA LEU A 35 -1.63 -4.93 13.61
C LEU A 35 -1.04 -5.11 15.01
N ILE A 36 -0.27 -4.12 15.49
CA ILE A 36 0.37 -4.18 16.80
C ILE A 36 -0.68 -4.24 17.92
N ALA A 37 -1.73 -3.43 17.83
CA ALA A 37 -2.81 -3.45 18.82
C ALA A 37 -3.50 -4.82 18.88
N CYS A 38 -3.86 -5.39 17.73
CA CYS A 38 -4.48 -6.72 17.67
C CYS A 38 -3.54 -7.80 18.24
N LEU A 39 -2.26 -7.78 17.87
CA LEU A 39 -1.28 -8.74 18.37
C LEU A 39 -1.09 -8.64 19.89
N VAL A 40 -0.96 -7.42 20.43
CA VAL A 40 -0.79 -7.22 21.88
C VAL A 40 -2.02 -7.69 22.65
N ILE A 41 -3.22 -7.35 22.18
CA ILE A 41 -4.46 -7.80 22.84
C ILE A 41 -4.57 -9.32 22.78
N SER A 42 -4.30 -9.92 21.61
CA SER A 42 -4.30 -11.36 21.40
C SER A 42 -3.32 -12.08 22.33
N LEU A 43 -2.10 -11.54 22.53
CA LEU A 43 -1.09 -12.14 23.40
C LEU A 43 -1.39 -11.96 24.89
N MET A 44 -2.03 -10.85 25.29
CA MET A 44 -2.30 -10.55 26.70
C MET A 44 -3.60 -11.16 27.21
N PHE A 45 -4.65 -11.17 26.38
CA PHE A 45 -6.00 -11.51 26.81
C PHE A 45 -6.55 -12.78 26.16
N HIS A 46 -6.06 -13.15 24.97
CA HIS A 46 -6.56 -14.30 24.21
C HIS A 46 -5.44 -15.25 23.78
N PHE A 47 -4.42 -15.45 24.62
CA PHE A 47 -3.22 -16.22 24.25
C PHE A 47 -3.56 -17.66 23.84
N ASP A 48 -4.33 -18.37 24.67
CA ASP A 48 -4.68 -19.77 24.44
C ASP A 48 -5.56 -19.93 23.18
N GLU A 49 -6.54 -19.05 22.99
CA GLU A 49 -7.45 -19.08 21.84
C GLU A 49 -6.72 -18.74 20.53
N SER A 50 -5.80 -17.78 20.57
CA SER A 50 -5.08 -17.30 19.38
C SER A 50 -3.89 -18.17 18.97
N THR A 51 -3.34 -18.95 19.91
CA THR A 51 -2.26 -19.92 19.65
C THR A 51 -2.76 -21.36 19.50
N TYR A 52 -4.06 -21.60 19.70
CA TYR A 52 -4.67 -22.92 19.59
C TYR A 52 -4.38 -23.58 18.24
N THR A 53 -3.92 -24.82 18.29
CA THR A 53 -3.79 -25.67 17.10
C THR A 53 -4.57 -26.96 17.30
N HIS A 54 -5.19 -27.45 16.22
CA HIS A 54 -5.88 -28.74 16.24
C HIS A 54 -4.95 -29.91 16.65
N CYS A 55 -3.65 -29.79 16.32
CA CYS A 55 -2.64 -30.77 16.69
C CYS A 55 -2.13 -30.67 18.13
N GLN A 56 -2.62 -29.69 18.93
CA GLN A 56 -2.20 -29.45 20.31
C GLN A 56 -0.69 -29.25 20.48
N VAL A 57 -0.05 -28.69 19.45
CA VAL A 57 1.38 -28.31 19.50
C VAL A 57 1.45 -26.87 19.99
N PRO A 58 2.28 -26.58 21.02
CA PRO A 58 2.37 -25.23 21.56
C PRO A 58 3.00 -24.27 20.53
N ASN A 59 2.31 -23.17 20.27
CA ASN A 59 2.82 -22.04 19.51
C ASN A 59 3.07 -20.86 20.45
N TYR A 60 4.23 -20.21 20.29
CA TYR A 60 4.58 -19.04 21.10
C TYR A 60 4.02 -17.73 20.53
N LEU A 61 3.59 -17.73 19.27
CA LEU A 61 2.99 -16.58 18.59
C LEU A 61 1.74 -17.04 17.83
N PRO A 62 0.64 -16.27 17.88
CA PRO A 62 -0.51 -16.52 17.04
C PRO A 62 -0.16 -16.25 15.57
N SER A 63 -0.92 -16.81 14.63
CA SER A 63 -0.87 -16.34 13.25
C SER A 63 -1.52 -14.96 13.13
N ILE A 64 -1.23 -14.22 12.07
CA ILE A 64 -1.85 -12.89 11.87
C ILE A 64 -3.37 -13.05 11.79
N SER A 65 -3.83 -14.04 11.03
CA SER A 65 -5.26 -14.32 10.87
C SER A 65 -5.93 -14.63 12.21
N ALA A 66 -5.29 -15.35 13.12
CA ALA A 66 -5.81 -15.60 14.46
C ALA A 66 -5.86 -14.31 15.30
N SER A 67 -4.77 -13.52 15.27
CA SER A 67 -4.65 -12.29 16.08
C SER A 67 -5.69 -11.21 15.76
N ILE A 68 -6.21 -11.19 14.53
CA ILE A 68 -7.22 -10.20 14.08
C ILE A 68 -8.65 -10.74 14.08
N SER A 69 -8.86 -12.01 14.45
CA SER A 69 -10.16 -12.67 14.28
C SER A 69 -11.02 -12.65 15.54
N LEU A 70 -10.43 -12.48 16.72
CA LEU A 70 -11.15 -12.42 18.00
C LEU A 70 -11.73 -11.02 18.26
N VAL A 71 -12.55 -10.89 19.30
CA VAL A 71 -13.18 -9.62 19.70
C VAL A 71 -12.47 -9.12 20.96
N PRO A 72 -12.00 -7.86 21.02
CA PRO A 72 -12.31 -6.73 20.13
C PRO A 72 -11.39 -6.52 18.92
N GLU A 73 -10.34 -7.33 18.75
CA GLU A 73 -9.29 -7.19 17.74
C GLU A 73 -9.84 -7.05 16.32
N ARG A 74 -10.86 -7.85 15.99
CA ARG A 74 -11.56 -7.80 14.71
C ARG A 74 -12.12 -6.42 14.38
N TYR A 75 -12.67 -5.72 15.36
CA TYR A 75 -13.23 -4.38 15.14
C TYR A 75 -12.13 -3.35 14.99
N ILE A 76 -11.08 -3.44 15.80
CA ILE A 76 -9.89 -2.58 15.71
C ILE A 76 -9.25 -2.74 14.32
N TRP A 77 -9.01 -3.97 13.89
CA TRP A 77 -8.44 -4.29 12.59
C TRP A 77 -9.27 -3.74 11.43
N ARG A 78 -10.58 -4.01 11.43
CA ARG A 78 -11.48 -3.56 10.36
C ARG A 78 -11.58 -2.04 10.28
N PHE A 79 -11.56 -1.35 11.42
CA PHE A 79 -11.56 0.10 11.44
C PHE A 79 -10.27 0.66 10.84
N CYS A 80 -9.10 0.18 11.29
CA CYS A 80 -7.81 0.61 10.78
C CYS A 80 -7.65 0.32 9.28
N ILE A 81 -7.97 -0.91 8.83
CA ILE A 81 -7.85 -1.29 7.42
C ILE A 81 -8.93 -0.63 6.55
N GLY A 82 -10.11 -0.38 7.09
CA GLY A 82 -11.17 0.38 6.42
C GLY A 82 -10.70 1.80 6.08
N LEU A 83 -10.16 2.52 7.05
CA LEU A 83 -9.59 3.85 6.85
C LEU A 83 -8.34 3.84 5.95
N HIS A 84 -7.51 2.81 6.04
CA HIS A 84 -6.33 2.59 5.20
C HIS A 84 -6.67 2.32 3.73
N SER A 85 -7.84 1.72 3.45
CA SER A 85 -8.18 1.21 2.11
C SER A 85 -8.29 2.31 1.04
N ALA A 86 -8.97 3.42 1.32
CA ALA A 86 -9.14 4.50 0.35
C ALA A 86 -7.80 5.13 -0.07
N PRO A 87 -6.89 5.49 0.86
CA PRO A 87 -5.53 5.88 0.51
C PRO A 87 -4.78 4.89 -0.36
N ARG A 88 -4.90 3.59 -0.06
CA ARG A 88 -4.22 2.54 -0.84
C ARG A 88 -4.72 2.46 -2.28
N PHE A 89 -6.03 2.56 -2.50
CA PHE A 89 -6.60 2.61 -3.83
C PHE A 89 -6.15 3.86 -4.60
N LEU A 90 -6.07 5.02 -3.93
CA LEU A 90 -5.54 6.25 -4.52
C LEU A 90 -4.07 6.09 -4.93
N VAL A 91 -3.22 5.53 -4.06
CA VAL A 91 -1.81 5.27 -4.36
C VAL A 91 -1.66 4.33 -5.56
N ALA A 92 -2.47 3.26 -5.64
CA ALA A 92 -2.46 2.36 -6.80
C ALA A 92 -2.83 3.08 -8.10
N ALA A 93 -3.84 3.95 -8.07
CA ALA A 93 -4.24 4.77 -9.22
C ALA A 93 -3.15 5.79 -9.62
N ALA A 94 -2.44 6.37 -8.64
CA ALA A 94 -1.33 7.29 -8.87
C ALA A 94 -0.15 6.60 -9.56
N TYR A 95 0.24 5.40 -9.09
CA TYR A 95 1.26 4.58 -9.74
C TYR A 95 0.86 4.18 -11.16
N PHE A 96 -0.39 3.76 -11.39
CA PHE A 96 -0.86 3.43 -12.73
C PHE A 96 -0.78 4.63 -13.68
N SER A 97 -1.21 5.80 -13.22
CA SER A 97 -1.11 7.06 -14.00
C SER A 97 0.35 7.39 -14.33
N PHE A 98 1.25 7.22 -13.37
CA PHE A 98 2.69 7.40 -13.55
C PHE A 98 3.27 6.43 -14.59
N TYR A 99 2.98 5.13 -14.48
CA TYR A 99 3.46 4.12 -15.43
C TYR A 99 2.88 4.33 -16.83
N ARG A 100 1.58 4.63 -16.95
CA ARG A 100 0.93 4.91 -18.24
C ARG A 100 1.62 6.06 -18.97
N GLY A 101 1.97 7.14 -18.27
CA GLY A 101 2.70 8.27 -18.86
C GLY A 101 4.09 7.88 -19.36
N ARG A 102 4.81 7.03 -18.62
CA ARG A 102 6.19 6.62 -18.97
C ARG A 102 6.24 5.57 -20.09
N PHE A 103 5.28 4.65 -20.12
CA PHE A 103 5.26 3.50 -21.01
C PHE A 103 4.27 3.62 -22.16
N ALA A 104 3.71 4.81 -22.44
CA ALA A 104 2.72 5.02 -23.49
C ALA A 104 3.13 4.50 -24.88
N LYS A 105 4.43 4.42 -25.17
CA LYS A 105 4.98 3.93 -26.45
C LYS A 105 5.37 2.45 -26.46
N SER A 106 5.37 1.78 -25.30
CA SER A 106 5.75 0.37 -25.16
C SER A 106 4.51 -0.42 -24.72
N PHE A 107 3.86 -1.08 -25.66
CA PHE A 107 2.69 -1.93 -25.38
C PHE A 107 2.94 -2.97 -24.27
N PRO A 108 4.04 -3.75 -24.26
CA PRO A 108 4.24 -4.75 -23.21
C PRO A 108 4.39 -4.13 -21.82
N ASP A 109 5.12 -3.02 -21.69
CA ASP A 109 5.29 -2.34 -20.40
C ASP A 109 4.00 -1.65 -19.94
N LEU A 110 3.20 -1.14 -20.88
CA LEU A 110 1.88 -0.58 -20.61
C LEU A 110 0.90 -1.67 -20.14
N ALA A 111 0.85 -2.81 -20.80
CA ALA A 111 0.03 -3.94 -20.36
C ALA A 111 0.47 -4.43 -18.97
N LEU A 112 1.78 -4.51 -18.73
CA LEU A 112 2.35 -4.86 -17.44
C LEU A 112 1.97 -3.86 -16.34
N SER A 113 1.86 -2.56 -16.66
CA SER A 113 1.34 -1.56 -15.71
C SER A 113 -0.14 -1.76 -15.36
N GLY A 114 -0.95 -2.21 -16.31
CA GLY A 114 -2.35 -2.61 -16.05
C GLY A 114 -2.44 -3.83 -15.16
N LEU A 115 -1.60 -4.84 -15.38
CA LEU A 115 -1.48 -6.00 -14.49
C LEU A 115 -1.00 -5.62 -13.09
N ALA A 116 -0.08 -4.66 -12.98
CA ALA A 116 0.36 -4.13 -11.69
C ALA A 116 -0.80 -3.49 -10.91
N LEU A 117 -1.65 -2.71 -11.59
CA LEU A 117 -2.85 -2.13 -10.99
C LEU A 117 -3.80 -3.22 -10.51
N ILE A 118 -4.12 -4.22 -11.35
CA ILE A 118 -5.02 -5.32 -10.98
C ILE A 118 -4.47 -6.08 -9.76
N ALA A 119 -3.17 -6.39 -9.76
CA ALA A 119 -2.52 -7.06 -8.64
C ALA A 119 -2.58 -6.21 -7.35
N ALA A 120 -2.36 -4.89 -7.44
CA ALA A 120 -2.47 -3.98 -6.30
C ALA A 120 -3.93 -3.88 -5.78
N LEU A 121 -4.92 -3.87 -6.66
CA LEU A 121 -6.34 -3.89 -6.27
C LEU A 121 -6.69 -5.20 -5.58
N ALA A 122 -6.28 -6.34 -6.14
CA ALA A 122 -6.51 -7.66 -5.56
C ALA A 122 -5.79 -7.84 -4.21
N GLU A 123 -4.57 -7.30 -4.06
CA GLU A 123 -3.85 -7.22 -2.79
C GLU A 123 -4.68 -6.47 -1.73
N ASN A 124 -5.21 -5.27 -2.06
CA ASN A 124 -6.01 -4.48 -1.13
C ASN A 124 -7.35 -5.14 -0.77
N VAL A 125 -7.99 -5.82 -1.73
CA VAL A 125 -9.20 -6.62 -1.46
C VAL A 125 -8.87 -7.79 -0.55
N GLY A 126 -7.76 -8.49 -0.78
CA GLY A 126 -7.26 -9.54 0.11
C GLY A 126 -7.02 -9.02 1.53
N LEU A 127 -6.43 -7.83 1.67
CA LEU A 127 -6.20 -7.16 2.95
C LEU A 127 -7.51 -6.85 3.69
N LEU A 128 -8.51 -6.32 2.97
CA LEU A 128 -9.85 -6.06 3.53
C LEU A 128 -10.55 -7.34 3.98
N LEU A 129 -10.32 -8.45 3.27
CA LEU A 129 -10.90 -9.76 3.56
C LEU A 129 -10.06 -10.61 4.51
N LEU A 130 -9.02 -10.06 5.14
CA LEU A 130 -8.13 -10.83 6.02
C LEU A 130 -8.88 -11.54 7.16
N THR A 131 -9.93 -10.93 7.72
CA THR A 131 -10.75 -11.56 8.78
C THR A 131 -11.65 -12.71 8.30
N TYR A 132 -11.69 -12.96 6.99
CA TYR A 132 -12.59 -13.92 6.33
C TYR A 132 -11.83 -14.87 5.37
N ASN A 133 -10.55 -15.14 5.62
CA ASN A 133 -9.65 -15.98 4.79
C ASN A 133 -8.96 -15.27 3.62
N GLY A 134 -8.81 -13.95 3.66
CA GLY A 134 -8.09 -13.17 2.64
C GLY A 134 -6.56 -13.28 2.66
N PHE A 135 -5.97 -14.00 3.62
CA PHE A 135 -4.51 -14.02 3.83
C PHE A 135 -3.71 -14.56 2.64
N ILE A 136 -4.17 -15.66 2.03
CA ILE A 136 -3.51 -16.25 0.86
C ILE A 136 -3.60 -15.31 -0.33
N THR A 137 -4.79 -14.76 -0.60
CA THR A 137 -5.00 -13.78 -1.69
C THR A 137 -4.14 -12.55 -1.48
N PHE A 138 -4.14 -11.97 -0.27
CA PHE A 138 -3.30 -10.84 0.08
C PHE A 138 -1.82 -11.13 -0.21
N THR A 139 -1.31 -12.27 0.30
CA THR A 139 0.10 -12.63 0.18
C THR A 139 0.51 -12.89 -1.28
N ALA A 140 -0.27 -13.67 -2.01
CA ALA A 140 0.00 -14.00 -3.41
C ALA A 140 -0.08 -12.76 -4.32
N CYS A 141 -1.11 -11.92 -4.15
CA CYS A 141 -1.25 -10.69 -4.92
C CYS A 141 -0.16 -9.65 -4.56
N SER A 142 0.23 -9.56 -3.29
CA SER A 142 1.35 -8.74 -2.83
C SER A 142 2.66 -9.13 -3.52
N LEU A 143 3.01 -10.42 -3.51
CA LEU A 143 4.22 -10.92 -4.17
C LEU A 143 4.21 -10.66 -5.68
N LEU A 144 3.06 -10.89 -6.32
CA LEU A 144 2.89 -10.62 -7.75
C LEU A 144 3.04 -9.13 -8.05
N HIS A 145 2.40 -8.27 -7.27
CA HIS A 145 2.48 -6.82 -7.41
C HIS A 145 3.92 -6.31 -7.21
N MET A 146 4.65 -6.80 -6.20
CA MET A 146 6.06 -6.46 -5.98
C MET A 146 6.95 -6.91 -7.14
N LEU A 147 6.76 -8.13 -7.65
CA LEU A 147 7.51 -8.65 -8.78
C LEU A 147 7.33 -7.78 -10.02
N ILE A 148 6.07 -7.50 -10.38
CA ILE A 148 5.73 -6.66 -11.53
C ILE A 148 6.32 -5.26 -11.37
N THR A 149 6.16 -4.67 -10.18
CA THR A 149 6.72 -3.34 -9.87
C THR A 149 8.25 -3.35 -9.99
N CYS A 150 8.95 -4.36 -9.47
CA CYS A 150 10.39 -4.48 -9.66
C CYS A 150 10.79 -4.55 -11.14
N ARG A 151 10.03 -5.26 -11.98
CA ARG A 151 10.26 -5.32 -13.43
C ARG A 151 10.06 -3.97 -14.11
N LEU A 152 8.98 -3.26 -13.81
CA LEU A 152 8.74 -1.92 -14.35
C LEU A 152 9.85 -0.94 -13.93
N TRP A 153 10.27 -0.99 -12.67
CA TRP A 153 11.33 -0.13 -12.16
C TRP A 153 12.73 -0.47 -12.68
N GLN A 154 12.99 -1.73 -13.05
CA GLN A 154 14.21 -2.10 -13.81
C GLN A 154 14.28 -1.35 -15.14
N VAL A 155 13.15 -1.26 -15.85
CA VAL A 155 13.08 -0.52 -17.13
C VAL A 155 13.23 0.98 -16.89
N ILE A 156 12.53 1.55 -15.90
CA ILE A 156 12.62 2.98 -15.55
C ILE A 156 14.06 3.37 -15.22
N LYS A 157 14.75 2.57 -14.39
CA LYS A 157 16.15 2.80 -14.00
C LYS A 157 17.06 2.93 -15.21
N LYS A 158 16.86 2.16 -16.28
CA LYS A 158 17.70 2.20 -17.49
C LYS A 158 17.70 3.59 -18.15
N PHE A 159 16.63 4.37 -17.94
CA PHE A 159 16.43 5.67 -18.57
C PHE A 159 16.35 6.83 -17.56
N SER A 160 16.71 6.60 -16.29
CA SER A 160 16.62 7.62 -15.25
C SER A 160 17.98 7.98 -14.68
N LEU A 161 18.19 9.27 -14.45
CA LEU A 161 19.37 9.83 -13.80
C LEU A 161 19.06 10.29 -12.35
N ASN A 162 17.82 10.11 -11.87
CA ASN A 162 17.43 10.59 -10.55
C ASN A 162 17.98 9.65 -9.44
N PRO A 163 18.81 10.15 -8.49
CA PRO A 163 19.33 9.33 -7.39
C PRO A 163 18.25 8.78 -6.45
N GLU A 164 17.12 9.48 -6.30
CA GLU A 164 15.98 9.01 -5.49
C GLU A 164 15.34 7.77 -6.11
N GLU A 165 15.14 7.76 -7.43
CA GLU A 165 14.60 6.61 -8.15
C GLU A 165 15.53 5.38 -8.07
N PHE A 166 16.84 5.59 -8.05
CA PHE A 166 17.81 4.52 -7.86
C PHE A 166 17.72 3.91 -6.46
N THR A 167 17.63 4.75 -5.44
CA THR A 167 17.49 4.34 -4.03
C THR A 167 16.20 3.56 -3.85
N SER A 168 15.09 4.09 -4.38
CA SER A 168 13.79 3.45 -4.36
C SER A 168 13.80 2.08 -5.03
N PHE A 169 14.37 1.98 -6.24
CA PHE A 169 14.50 0.71 -6.95
C PHE A 169 15.29 -0.33 -6.14
N ARG A 170 16.42 0.08 -5.53
CA ARG A 170 17.25 -0.83 -4.72
C ARG A 170 16.47 -1.37 -3.52
N TRP A 171 15.69 -0.53 -2.85
CA TRP A 171 14.82 -0.96 -1.75
C TRP A 171 13.69 -1.87 -2.21
N LYS A 172 13.02 -1.57 -3.33
CA LYS A 172 11.98 -2.43 -3.91
C LYS A 172 12.49 -3.85 -4.16
N VAL A 173 13.65 -3.99 -4.80
CA VAL A 173 14.25 -5.30 -5.09
C VAL A 173 14.65 -6.03 -3.80
N ARG A 174 15.26 -5.33 -2.84
CA ARG A 174 15.65 -5.93 -1.55
C ARG A 174 14.44 -6.47 -0.79
N LEU A 175 13.37 -5.68 -0.71
CA LEU A 175 12.15 -6.04 0.00
C LEU A 175 11.43 -7.19 -0.70
N PHE A 176 11.37 -7.20 -2.03
CA PHE A 176 10.83 -8.33 -2.80
C PHE A 176 11.61 -9.63 -2.52
N LEU A 177 12.94 -9.61 -2.63
CA LEU A 177 13.77 -10.79 -2.38
C LEU A 177 13.64 -11.28 -0.92
N PHE A 178 13.59 -10.36 0.03
CA PHE A 178 13.36 -10.68 1.44
C PHE A 178 12.00 -11.37 1.63
N ASN A 179 10.93 -10.81 1.05
CA ASN A 179 9.59 -11.38 1.15
C ASN A 179 9.51 -12.79 0.55
N VAL A 180 10.11 -13.00 -0.63
CA VAL A 180 10.24 -14.33 -1.27
C VAL A 180 11.00 -15.30 -0.36
N SER A 181 12.09 -14.87 0.27
CA SER A 181 12.86 -15.73 1.19
C SER A 181 12.05 -16.16 2.41
N CYS A 182 11.25 -15.26 2.99
CA CYS A 182 10.37 -15.56 4.12
C CYS A 182 9.23 -16.50 3.74
N PHE A 183 8.75 -16.48 2.50
CA PHE A 183 7.71 -17.40 2.04
C PHE A 183 8.16 -18.87 2.06
N TYR A 184 9.46 -19.13 1.85
CA TYR A 184 10.02 -20.49 1.89
C TYR A 184 10.28 -21.02 3.30
N THR A 185 10.06 -20.21 4.34
CA THR A 185 10.26 -20.60 5.74
C THR A 185 8.92 -20.83 6.44
N LEU A 186 8.73 -22.00 7.05
CA LEU A 186 7.45 -22.47 7.65
C LEU A 186 7.12 -21.85 9.03
N PHE A 187 7.73 -20.73 9.41
CA PHE A 187 7.63 -20.20 10.76
C PHE A 187 6.61 -19.07 10.87
N ALA A 188 5.82 -19.02 11.95
CA ALA A 188 4.77 -18.00 12.16
C ALA A 188 5.32 -16.56 12.10
N LEU A 189 6.56 -16.34 12.56
CA LEU A 189 7.25 -15.05 12.42
C LEU A 189 7.33 -14.58 10.96
N CYS A 190 7.37 -15.51 10.00
CA CYS A 190 7.53 -15.18 8.59
C CYS A 190 6.26 -14.55 8.01
N GLU A 191 5.07 -14.85 8.55
CA GLU A 191 3.84 -14.10 8.21
C GLU A 191 4.00 -12.62 8.55
N TYR A 192 4.50 -12.32 9.76
CA TYR A 192 4.75 -10.95 10.21
C TYR A 192 5.82 -10.27 9.35
N LEU A 193 6.93 -10.94 9.06
CA LEU A 193 8.00 -10.40 8.21
C LEU A 193 7.51 -10.12 6.79
N VAL A 194 6.66 -10.97 6.22
CA VAL A 194 6.03 -10.77 4.90
C VAL A 194 5.14 -9.54 4.91
N VAL A 195 4.29 -9.36 5.93
CA VAL A 195 3.41 -8.20 6.04
C VAL A 195 4.20 -6.91 6.28
N LEU A 196 5.20 -6.93 7.18
CA LEU A 196 6.02 -5.75 7.48
C LEU A 196 6.88 -5.32 6.30
N SER A 197 7.44 -6.28 5.54
CA SER A 197 8.19 -5.95 4.32
C SER A 197 7.28 -5.48 3.19
N ASN A 198 6.01 -5.92 3.13
CA ASN A 198 4.99 -5.31 2.24
C ASN A 198 4.69 -3.87 2.63
N MET A 199 4.50 -3.57 3.91
CA MET A 199 4.34 -2.20 4.40
C MET A 199 5.56 -1.33 4.02
N ALA A 200 6.78 -1.84 4.24
CA ALA A 200 8.01 -1.16 3.85
C ALA A 200 8.13 -0.97 2.32
N PHE A 201 7.59 -1.89 1.52
CA PHE A 201 7.58 -1.77 0.07
C PHE A 201 6.72 -0.59 -0.36
N HIS A 202 5.55 -0.42 0.25
CA HIS A 202 4.68 0.72 -0.03
C HIS A 202 5.26 2.05 0.50
N MET A 203 6.08 2.01 1.55
CA MET A 203 6.86 3.17 2.00
C MET A 203 7.88 3.67 0.97
N THR A 204 8.28 2.85 -0.02
CA THR A 204 9.16 3.31 -1.10
C THR A 204 8.53 4.44 -1.95
N ALA A 205 7.20 4.59 -1.88
CA ALA A 205 6.48 5.71 -2.47
C ALA A 205 6.94 7.08 -1.93
N PHE A 206 7.55 7.12 -0.75
CA PHE A 206 8.20 8.31 -0.20
C PHE A 206 9.26 8.89 -1.16
N TRP A 207 10.09 8.02 -1.75
CA TRP A 207 11.10 8.44 -2.73
C TRP A 207 10.51 8.64 -4.12
N ASP A 208 9.49 7.88 -4.50
CA ASP A 208 8.91 7.95 -5.86
C ASP A 208 8.12 9.24 -6.09
N PHE A 209 7.46 9.73 -5.05
CA PHE A 209 6.55 10.87 -5.09
C PHE A 209 6.95 11.96 -4.10
N GLY A 210 8.23 12.02 -3.69
CA GLY A 210 8.75 12.95 -2.69
C GLY A 210 8.37 14.43 -2.93
N ASN A 211 8.36 14.83 -4.20
CA ASN A 211 8.05 16.19 -4.65
C ASN A 211 6.64 16.34 -5.24
N LYS A 212 5.72 15.42 -4.96
CA LYS A 212 4.35 15.44 -5.48
C LYS A 212 3.35 15.76 -4.36
N GLU A 213 2.33 16.52 -4.71
CA GLU A 213 1.23 16.90 -3.81
C GLU A 213 -0.07 16.24 -4.28
N VAL A 214 -0.88 15.80 -3.32
CA VAL A 214 -2.29 15.46 -3.54
C VAL A 214 -3.11 16.73 -3.35
N MET A 215 -3.96 17.02 -4.33
CA MET A 215 -4.70 18.28 -4.40
C MET A 215 -6.18 18.03 -4.66
N VAL A 216 -7.04 18.66 -3.87
CA VAL A 216 -8.50 18.69 -4.10
C VAL A 216 -8.88 20.05 -4.66
N THR A 217 -9.37 20.09 -5.88
CA THR A 217 -9.79 21.32 -6.58
C THR A 217 -11.31 21.35 -6.75
N THR A 218 -11.89 22.54 -6.75
CA THR A 218 -13.30 22.72 -7.13
C THR A 218 -13.44 22.49 -8.64
N PRO A 219 -14.48 21.79 -9.10
CA PRO A 219 -14.75 21.68 -10.53
C PRO A 219 -14.98 23.08 -11.12
N THR A 220 -14.41 23.33 -12.30
CA THR A 220 -14.65 24.56 -13.04
C THR A 220 -16.12 24.58 -13.46
N GLU A 221 -16.92 25.50 -12.91
CA GLU A 221 -18.23 25.81 -13.48
C GLU A 221 -18.02 26.32 -14.91
N ASP A 222 -18.31 25.47 -15.89
CA ASP A 222 -18.45 25.88 -17.28
C ASP A 222 -19.63 26.84 -17.35
N LYS A 223 -19.33 28.14 -17.41
CA LYS A 223 -20.32 29.16 -17.76
C LYS A 223 -20.68 28.96 -19.23
N HIS A 224 -21.67 28.12 -19.50
CA HIS A 224 -22.43 28.20 -20.74
C HIS A 224 -23.21 29.53 -20.73
N TYR A 225 -22.71 30.51 -21.49
CA TYR A 225 -23.46 31.67 -21.95
C TYR A 225 -23.98 31.41 -23.36
#